data_AF-A0A6G9D3X2-F1
#
_entry.id   AF-A0A6G9D3X2-F1
#
_cell.length_a   1.000
_cell.length_b   1.000
_cell.length_c   1.000
_cell.angle_alpha   90.00
_cell.angle_beta   90.00
_cell.angle_gamma   90.00
#
_symmetry.space_group_name_H-M   'P 1'
#
loop_
_entity.id
_entity.type
_entity.pdbx_description
1 polymer ?
#
loop_
_entity_poly.entity_id
_entity_poly.type
_entity_poly.pdbx_seq_one_letter_code
_entity_poly.pdbx_strand_id
1 'polypeptide(L)'
;MTAYYSSLTTTAHCKRLVSSIKAFDIPVPKPLSDTLDAWQRMKVFAAPSDAVANEIKDKIVRGELTDAQLATLAAKGAAEQAARDYVASITGHETLYVRRFHDALDNGIADEIIDALRPKVDQAMAAIAAAKEHINGDESLEAFLNHADAEALDAWQSLPGYIATLDRAENILNNFLPGSSFPLFESSPATGRMSAFAVFFTDPSLGKLMEASQFSHTGRNGDRRDNPWYRVMTSIKLNTLAEAREYHRAYLEQDYETVNQTFRGTVTEDHGIVQDPPMPNPYRKPEPAES
;
A
#
# COMPACT_ATOMS: atom_id res chain seq x y z
N MET A 1 -12.50 -15.49 -4.49
CA MET A 1 -11.91 -15.69 -3.15
C MET A 1 -11.96 -14.34 -2.46
N THR A 2 -12.65 -14.22 -1.32
CA THR A 2 -12.93 -12.93 -0.68
C THR A 2 -11.66 -12.44 0.02
N ALA A 3 -11.07 -11.34 -0.45
CA ALA A 3 -9.96 -10.70 0.24
C ALA A 3 -10.37 -10.42 1.69
N TYR A 4 -9.64 -10.99 2.65
CA TYR A 4 -9.85 -10.72 4.07
C TYR A 4 -9.51 -9.27 4.33
N TYR A 5 -10.55 -8.45 4.35
CA TYR A 5 -10.47 -7.09 4.83
C TYR A 5 -10.05 -7.14 6.30
N SER A 6 -8.86 -6.63 6.59
CA SER A 6 -8.46 -6.40 7.98
C SER A 6 -9.46 -5.42 8.60
N SER A 7 -10.16 -5.85 9.65
CA SER A 7 -11.06 -4.99 10.43
C SER A 7 -10.36 -3.79 11.10
N LEU A 8 -9.03 -3.65 10.90
CA LEU A 8 -8.19 -2.59 11.45
C LEU A 8 -7.89 -1.45 10.45
N THR A 9 -8.21 -1.59 9.16
CA THR A 9 -8.00 -0.50 8.19
C THR A 9 -9.05 0.59 8.36
N THR A 10 -8.59 1.84 8.42
CA THR A 10 -9.40 3.04 8.68
C THR A 10 -9.14 4.13 7.65
N THR A 11 -9.95 5.19 7.65
CA THR A 11 -9.74 6.38 6.82
C THR A 11 -8.41 7.08 7.10
N ALA A 12 -7.82 6.90 8.29
CA ALA A 12 -6.47 7.36 8.57
C ALA A 12 -5.43 6.69 7.65
N HIS A 13 -5.59 5.41 7.35
CA HIS A 13 -4.73 4.69 6.40
C HIS A 13 -4.92 5.24 4.98
N CYS A 14 -6.16 5.52 4.58
CA CYS A 14 -6.48 6.11 3.27
C CYS A 14 -5.81 7.48 3.11
N LYS A 15 -5.93 8.34 4.13
CA LYS A 15 -5.28 9.65 4.18
C LYS A 15 -3.77 9.55 4.13
N ARG A 16 -3.16 8.58 4.83
CA ARG A 16 -1.71 8.35 4.79
C ARG A 16 -1.24 7.98 3.39
N LEU A 17 -1.90 7.03 2.72
CA LEU A 17 -1.52 6.66 1.36
C LEU A 17 -1.62 7.87 0.39
N VAL A 18 -2.73 8.61 0.42
CA VAL A 18 -2.88 9.82 -0.40
C VAL A 18 -1.81 10.87 -0.06
N SER A 19 -1.44 11.02 1.20
CA SER A 19 -0.38 11.95 1.62
C SER A 19 0.99 11.50 1.11
N SER A 20 1.30 10.20 1.13
CA SER A 20 2.54 9.65 0.57
C SER A 20 2.62 9.88 -0.94
N ILE A 21 1.52 9.66 -1.67
CA ILE A 21 1.42 9.93 -3.12
C ILE A 21 1.70 11.43 -3.40
N LYS A 22 1.04 12.33 -2.66
CA LYS A 22 1.28 13.78 -2.78
C LYS A 22 2.72 14.17 -2.46
N ALA A 23 3.29 13.62 -1.39
CA ALA A 23 4.66 13.92 -0.96
C ALA A 23 5.72 13.39 -1.95
N PHE A 24 5.37 12.37 -2.74
CA PHE A 24 6.20 11.86 -3.83
C PHE A 24 6.05 12.67 -5.14
N ASP A 25 5.20 13.69 -5.14
CA ASP A 25 4.97 14.58 -6.28
C ASP A 25 4.49 13.80 -7.51
N ILE A 26 3.52 12.91 -7.30
CA ILE A 26 2.75 12.26 -8.36
C ILE A 26 1.26 12.61 -8.23
N PRO A 27 0.50 12.61 -9.34
CA PRO A 27 -0.93 12.92 -9.30
C PRO A 27 -1.68 11.96 -8.39
N VAL A 28 -2.54 12.50 -7.51
CA VAL A 28 -3.47 11.66 -6.74
C VAL A 28 -4.62 11.23 -7.65
N PRO A 29 -4.86 9.92 -7.81
CA PRO A 29 -5.99 9.45 -8.59
C PRO A 29 -7.32 9.98 -8.03
N LYS A 30 -8.17 10.52 -8.92
CA LYS A 30 -9.45 11.15 -8.54
C LYS A 30 -10.35 10.26 -7.69
N PRO A 31 -10.52 8.96 -8.00
CA PRO A 31 -11.38 8.10 -7.18
C PRO A 31 -10.97 8.04 -5.70
N LEU A 32 -9.68 8.15 -5.40
CA LEU A 32 -9.16 8.15 -4.03
C LEU A 32 -9.44 9.48 -3.33
N SER A 33 -9.18 10.61 -3.99
CA SER A 33 -9.46 11.94 -3.43
C SER A 33 -10.96 12.16 -3.26
N ASP A 34 -11.77 11.79 -4.25
CA ASP A 34 -13.23 11.98 -4.23
C ASP A 34 -13.88 11.17 -3.10
N THR A 35 -13.38 9.95 -2.85
CA THR A 35 -13.87 9.13 -1.74
C THR A 35 -13.58 9.76 -0.38
N LEU A 36 -12.37 10.31 -0.19
CA LEU A 36 -11.99 11.00 1.04
C LEU A 36 -12.73 12.32 1.22
N ASP A 37 -12.89 13.10 0.15
CA ASP A 37 -13.60 14.38 0.16
C ASP A 37 -15.08 14.18 0.42
N ALA A 38 -15.71 13.16 -0.19
CA ALA A 38 -17.09 12.79 0.09
C ALA A 38 -17.29 12.44 1.57
N TRP A 39 -16.42 11.59 2.12
CA TRP A 39 -16.47 11.23 3.54
C TRP A 39 -16.33 12.45 4.45
N GLN A 40 -15.37 13.34 4.15
CA GLN A 40 -15.16 14.56 4.93
C GLN A 40 -16.36 15.52 4.83
N ARG A 41 -16.94 15.70 3.65
CA ARG A 41 -18.14 16.55 3.44
C ARG A 41 -19.32 16.05 4.25
N MET A 42 -19.56 14.74 4.25
CA MET A 42 -20.68 14.18 5.01
C MET A 42 -20.43 14.23 6.52
N LYS A 43 -19.18 14.05 6.99
CA LYS A 43 -18.83 14.23 8.40
C LYS A 43 -19.06 15.67 8.87
N VAL A 44 -18.71 16.66 8.04
CA VAL A 44 -18.96 18.08 8.33
C VAL A 44 -20.45 18.37 8.34
N PHE A 45 -21.21 17.82 7.39
CA PHE A 45 -22.66 17.99 7.34
C PHE A 45 -23.35 17.41 8.58
N ALA A 46 -22.95 16.22 9.02
CA ALA A 46 -23.53 15.52 10.18
C ALA A 46 -23.15 16.16 11.53
N ALA A 47 -22.22 17.10 11.57
CA ALA A 47 -21.81 17.75 12.80
C ALA A 47 -22.99 18.56 13.42
N PRO A 48 -23.16 18.53 14.75
CA PRO A 48 -24.14 19.36 15.42
C PRO A 48 -23.93 20.84 15.08
N SER A 49 -25.03 21.56 14.85
CA SER A 49 -24.99 23.01 14.63
C SER A 49 -26.09 23.69 15.42
N ASP A 50 -25.68 24.70 16.18
CA ASP A 50 -26.53 25.53 17.03
C ASP A 50 -27.13 26.72 16.28
N ALA A 51 -27.03 26.79 14.95
CA ALA A 51 -27.43 27.97 14.17
C ALA A 51 -28.89 28.39 14.46
N VAL A 52 -29.84 27.45 14.36
CA VAL A 52 -31.27 27.71 14.64
C VAL A 52 -31.51 27.98 16.13
N ALA A 53 -30.81 27.26 17.02
CA ALA A 53 -30.93 27.48 18.46
C ALA A 53 -30.44 28.88 18.86
N ASN A 54 -29.36 29.36 18.24
CA ASN A 54 -28.83 30.71 18.44
C ASN A 54 -29.76 31.77 17.84
N GLU A 55 -30.35 31.51 16.67
CA GLU A 55 -31.38 32.39 16.09
C GLU A 55 -32.59 32.56 17.03
N ILE A 56 -33.04 31.47 17.68
CA ILE A 56 -34.11 31.52 18.69
C ILE A 56 -33.66 32.35 19.90
N LYS A 57 -32.47 32.07 20.46
CA LYS A 57 -31.92 32.81 21.62
C LYS A 57 -31.80 34.30 21.33
N ASP A 58 -31.32 34.68 20.16
CA ASP A 58 -31.16 36.08 19.75
C ASP A 58 -32.50 36.81 19.70
N LYS A 59 -33.55 36.15 19.17
CA LYS A 59 -34.91 36.71 19.14
C LYS A 59 -35.52 36.85 20.53
N ILE A 60 -35.23 35.93 21.44
CA ILE A 60 -35.63 36.03 22.86
C ILE A 60 -34.97 37.25 23.50
N VAL A 61 -33.66 37.40 23.34
CA VAL A 61 -32.89 38.52 23.92
C VAL A 61 -33.38 39.88 23.40
N ARG A 62 -33.80 39.95 22.13
CA ARG A 62 -34.35 41.19 21.53
C ARG A 62 -35.83 41.43 21.85
N GLY A 63 -36.51 40.50 22.51
CA GLY A 63 -37.95 40.58 22.77
C GLY A 63 -38.80 40.50 21.50
N GLU A 64 -38.26 39.94 20.42
CA GLU A 64 -38.89 39.87 19.10
C GLU A 64 -39.57 38.53 18.83
N LEU A 65 -39.34 37.53 19.69
CA LEU A 65 -39.85 36.17 19.48
C LEU A 65 -41.36 36.11 19.70
N THR A 66 -42.09 35.79 18.64
CA THR A 66 -43.52 35.43 18.70
C THR A 66 -43.73 33.92 18.62
N ASP A 67 -44.88 33.43 19.06
CA ASP A 67 -45.22 32.00 19.01
C ASP A 67 -45.17 31.43 17.58
N ALA A 68 -45.62 32.21 16.60
CA ALA A 68 -45.56 31.82 15.19
C ALA A 68 -44.11 31.71 14.67
N GLN A 69 -43.22 32.62 15.10
CA GLN A 69 -41.80 32.55 14.77
C GLN A 69 -41.12 31.37 15.47
N LEU A 70 -41.46 31.11 16.73
CA LEU A 70 -40.95 29.97 17.47
C LEU A 70 -41.35 28.65 16.80
N ALA A 71 -42.61 28.48 16.41
CA ALA A 71 -43.07 27.29 15.71
C ALA A 71 -42.33 27.08 14.38
N THR A 72 -42.11 28.16 13.62
CA THR A 72 -41.36 28.12 12.34
C THR A 72 -39.90 27.71 12.56
N LEU A 73 -39.23 28.33 13.53
CA LEU A 73 -37.83 28.02 13.84
C LEU A 73 -37.67 26.62 14.43
N ALA A 74 -38.60 26.17 15.27
CA ALA A 74 -38.60 24.81 15.81
C ALA A 74 -38.77 23.76 14.70
N ALA A 75 -39.70 23.99 13.75
CA ALA A 75 -39.87 23.10 12.60
C ALA A 75 -38.61 23.06 11.71
N LYS A 76 -37.99 24.22 11.45
CA LYS A 76 -36.70 24.32 10.72
C LYS A 76 -35.60 23.53 11.45
N GLY A 77 -35.45 23.73 12.76
CA GLY A 77 -34.45 23.04 13.57
C GLY A 77 -34.66 21.52 13.58
N ALA A 78 -35.91 21.06 13.71
CA ALA A 78 -36.24 19.63 13.65
C ALA A 78 -35.93 19.01 12.29
N ALA A 79 -36.25 19.69 11.19
CA ALA A 79 -35.94 19.23 9.84
C ALA A 79 -34.42 19.16 9.59
N GLU A 80 -33.67 20.18 10.02
CA GLU A 80 -32.20 20.18 9.94
C GLU A 80 -31.59 19.03 10.77
N GLN A 81 -32.07 18.82 11.99
CA GLN A 81 -31.62 17.72 12.84
C GLN A 81 -31.86 16.35 12.19
N ALA A 82 -33.07 16.12 11.67
CA ALA A 82 -33.42 14.87 10.99
C ALA A 82 -32.53 14.60 9.76
N ALA A 83 -32.23 15.64 8.97
CA ALA A 83 -31.31 15.51 7.83
C ALA A 83 -29.89 15.14 8.28
N ARG A 84 -29.38 15.77 9.35
CA ARG A 84 -28.06 15.45 9.93
C ARG A 84 -28.01 14.04 10.48
N ASP A 85 -29.03 13.62 11.22
CA ASP A 85 -29.12 12.27 11.78
C ASP A 85 -29.16 11.20 10.69
N TYR A 86 -29.88 11.46 9.60
CA TYR A 86 -29.87 10.58 8.43
C TYR A 86 -28.47 10.46 7.82
N VAL A 87 -27.78 11.57 7.57
CA VAL A 87 -26.41 11.55 7.04
C VAL A 87 -25.42 10.93 8.03
N ALA A 88 -25.59 11.15 9.33
CA ALA A 88 -24.81 10.52 10.39
C ALA A 88 -24.99 8.99 10.37
N SER A 89 -26.20 8.49 10.13
CA SER A 89 -26.47 7.05 10.01
C SER A 89 -25.74 6.43 8.81
N ILE A 90 -25.63 7.16 7.69
CA ILE A 90 -24.90 6.70 6.49
C ILE A 90 -23.39 6.78 6.70
N THR A 91 -22.90 7.83 7.38
CA THR A 91 -21.46 8.05 7.62
C THR A 91 -20.88 7.30 8.80
N GLY A 92 -21.72 6.80 9.71
CA GLY A 92 -21.31 5.97 10.85
C GLY A 92 -20.59 4.68 10.42
N HIS A 93 -20.67 4.33 9.15
CA HIS A 93 -19.97 3.19 8.55
C HIS A 93 -18.70 3.62 7.82
N GLU A 94 -17.70 4.07 8.57
CA GLU A 94 -16.34 4.39 8.06
C GLU A 94 -15.81 3.29 7.12
N THR A 95 -16.11 2.04 7.45
CA THR A 95 -15.76 0.84 6.69
C THR A 95 -16.23 0.85 5.24
N LEU A 96 -17.38 1.45 4.91
CA LEU A 96 -17.87 1.53 3.53
C LEU A 96 -16.99 2.44 2.66
N TYR A 97 -16.46 3.51 3.23
CA TYR A 97 -15.56 4.43 2.53
C TYR A 97 -14.19 3.79 2.31
N VAL A 98 -13.66 3.13 3.34
CA VAL A 98 -12.42 2.37 3.23
C VAL A 98 -12.59 1.27 2.18
N ARG A 99 -13.73 0.55 2.20
CA ARG A 99 -14.07 -0.46 1.19
C ARG A 99 -14.04 0.12 -0.22
N ARG A 100 -14.77 1.21 -0.47
CA ARG A 100 -14.80 1.86 -1.78
C ARG A 100 -13.41 2.35 -2.22
N PHE A 101 -12.59 2.82 -1.29
CA PHE A 101 -11.22 3.26 -1.56
C PHE A 101 -10.33 2.10 -2.02
N HIS A 102 -10.40 0.95 -1.36
CA HIS A 102 -9.67 -0.26 -1.77
C HIS A 102 -10.23 -0.90 -3.03
N ASP A 103 -11.55 -0.96 -3.17
CA ASP A 103 -12.17 -1.46 -4.40
C ASP A 103 -11.69 -0.63 -5.60
N ALA A 104 -11.51 0.68 -5.44
CA ALA A 104 -10.90 1.51 -6.47
C ALA A 104 -9.44 1.10 -6.76
N LEU A 105 -8.62 0.87 -5.72
CA LEU A 105 -7.25 0.37 -5.89
C LEU A 105 -7.20 -0.96 -6.64
N ASP A 106 -8.06 -1.91 -6.27
CA ASP A 106 -8.12 -3.24 -6.88
C ASP A 106 -8.62 -3.20 -8.34
N ASN A 107 -9.49 -2.24 -8.66
CA ASN A 107 -10.02 -2.01 -10.01
C ASN A 107 -9.14 -1.07 -10.86
N GLY A 108 -7.82 -1.13 -10.68
CA GLY A 108 -6.84 -0.51 -11.58
C GLY A 108 -6.25 0.83 -11.11
N ILE A 109 -6.77 1.45 -10.04
CA ILE A 109 -6.15 2.68 -9.51
C ILE A 109 -4.76 2.42 -8.92
N ALA A 110 -4.48 1.21 -8.44
CA ALA A 110 -3.13 0.82 -8.05
C ALA A 110 -2.15 0.84 -9.23
N ASP A 111 -2.58 0.40 -10.43
CA ASP A 111 -1.76 0.48 -11.63
C ASP A 111 -1.51 1.93 -12.06
N GLU A 112 -2.52 2.82 -11.97
CA GLU A 112 -2.31 4.26 -12.22
C GLU A 112 -1.24 4.86 -11.29
N ILE A 113 -1.21 4.44 -10.02
CA ILE A 113 -0.18 4.86 -9.06
C ILE A 113 1.19 4.31 -9.48
N ILE A 114 1.28 3.01 -9.81
CA ILE A 114 2.52 2.36 -10.23
C ILE A 114 3.09 3.04 -11.48
N ASP A 115 2.25 3.34 -12.47
CA ASP A 115 2.66 4.00 -13.70
C ASP A 115 3.09 5.45 -13.47
N ALA A 116 2.47 6.16 -12.52
CA ALA A 116 2.91 7.49 -12.13
C ALA A 116 4.25 7.48 -11.37
N LEU A 117 4.56 6.40 -10.62
CA LEU A 117 5.86 6.22 -9.97
C LEU A 117 6.99 5.94 -10.96
N ARG A 118 6.67 5.21 -12.05
CA ARG A 118 7.63 4.64 -13.01
C ARG A 118 8.69 5.64 -13.50
N PRO A 119 8.37 6.86 -13.97
CA PRO A 119 9.41 7.78 -14.47
C PRO A 119 10.45 8.17 -13.41
N LYS A 120 10.00 8.40 -12.17
CA LYS A 120 10.90 8.78 -11.06
C LYS A 120 11.75 7.59 -10.60
N VAL A 121 11.17 6.39 -10.61
CA VAL A 121 11.89 5.14 -10.31
C VAL A 121 12.96 4.87 -11.37
N ASP A 122 12.60 4.92 -12.66
CA ASP A 122 13.51 4.67 -13.78
C ASP A 122 14.68 5.68 -13.75
N GLN A 123 14.39 6.95 -13.48
CA GLN A 123 15.43 7.98 -13.33
C GLN A 123 16.37 7.69 -12.16
N ALA A 124 15.84 7.35 -10.98
CA ALA A 124 16.66 7.03 -9.80
C ALA A 124 17.51 5.77 -10.03
N MET A 125 16.94 4.75 -10.68
CA MET A 125 17.66 3.53 -11.02
C MET A 125 18.78 3.78 -12.03
N ALA A 126 18.52 4.56 -13.08
CA ALA A 126 19.54 4.94 -14.06
C ALA A 126 20.68 5.75 -13.41
N ALA A 127 20.34 6.67 -12.50
CA ALA A 127 21.35 7.46 -11.80
C ALA A 127 22.20 6.62 -10.83
N ILE A 128 21.61 5.64 -10.14
CA ILE A 128 22.37 4.68 -9.33
C ILE A 128 23.25 3.80 -10.22
N ALA A 129 22.77 3.36 -11.38
CA ALA A 129 23.56 2.58 -12.33
C ALA A 129 24.76 3.38 -12.84
N ALA A 130 24.56 4.64 -13.22
CA ALA A 130 25.65 5.54 -13.60
C ALA A 130 26.65 5.77 -12.45
N ALA A 131 26.16 5.96 -11.22
CA ALA A 131 27.03 6.13 -10.06
C ALA A 131 27.98 4.93 -9.82
N LYS A 132 27.54 3.71 -10.16
CA LYS A 132 28.37 2.49 -10.06
C LYS A 132 29.51 2.45 -11.08
N GLU A 133 29.45 3.24 -12.15
CA GLU A 133 30.57 3.35 -13.10
C GLU A 133 31.77 4.07 -12.48
N HIS A 134 31.53 4.89 -11.44
CA HIS A 134 32.54 5.71 -10.78
C HIS A 134 32.87 5.25 -9.35
N ILE A 135 31.97 4.54 -8.69
CA ILE A 135 32.08 4.18 -7.27
C ILE A 135 32.15 2.67 -7.14
N ASN A 136 33.28 2.14 -6.68
CA ASN A 136 33.38 0.72 -6.37
C ASN A 136 32.59 0.43 -5.07
N GLY A 137 31.63 -0.52 -5.15
CA GLY A 137 30.85 -0.93 -3.98
C GLY A 137 31.64 -1.67 -2.91
N ASP A 138 32.77 -2.29 -3.29
CA ASP A 138 33.56 -3.16 -2.42
C ASP A 138 34.74 -2.45 -1.73
N GLU A 139 35.04 -1.20 -2.12
CA GLU A 139 36.13 -0.44 -1.49
C GLU A 139 35.66 0.27 -0.20
N SER A 140 36.61 0.63 0.67
CA SER A 140 36.29 1.42 1.87
C SER A 140 36.04 2.89 1.54
N LEU A 141 35.43 3.66 2.46
CA LEU A 141 35.19 5.10 2.21
C LEU A 141 36.50 5.87 2.08
N GLU A 142 37.46 5.51 2.92
CA GLU A 142 38.79 6.10 2.91
C GLU A 142 39.53 5.82 1.60
N ALA A 143 39.45 4.58 1.09
CA ALA A 143 40.05 4.22 -0.19
C ALA A 143 39.43 5.02 -1.35
N PHE A 144 38.10 5.10 -1.40
CA PHE A 144 37.37 5.89 -2.39
C PHE A 144 37.79 7.37 -2.37
N LEU A 145 37.78 8.01 -1.19
CA LEU A 145 38.10 9.44 -1.07
C LEU A 145 39.55 9.78 -1.44
N ASN A 146 40.46 8.81 -1.42
CA ASN A 146 41.86 9.04 -1.79
C ASN A 146 42.09 9.15 -3.31
N HIS A 147 41.17 8.66 -4.15
CA HIS A 147 41.30 8.69 -5.61
C HIS A 147 40.09 9.29 -6.35
N ALA A 148 38.98 9.54 -5.66
CA ALA A 148 37.77 10.09 -6.26
C ALA A 148 38.02 11.44 -6.95
N ASP A 149 37.62 11.53 -8.22
CA ASP A 149 37.57 12.78 -8.97
C ASP A 149 36.26 13.56 -8.68
N ALA A 150 36.10 14.72 -9.31
CA ALA A 150 34.94 15.57 -9.10
C ALA A 150 33.62 14.89 -9.51
N GLU A 151 33.64 14.06 -10.56
CA GLU A 151 32.45 13.35 -11.06
C GLU A 151 32.05 12.23 -10.09
N ALA A 152 33.01 11.45 -9.60
CA ALA A 152 32.78 10.42 -8.60
C ALA A 152 32.26 10.99 -7.28
N LEU A 153 32.79 12.15 -6.84
CA LEU A 153 32.32 12.83 -5.63
C LEU A 153 30.89 13.37 -5.79
N ASP A 154 30.54 13.94 -6.94
CA ASP A 154 29.19 14.43 -7.22
C ASP A 154 28.18 13.28 -7.26
N ALA A 155 28.52 12.18 -7.95
CA ALA A 155 27.73 10.95 -7.94
C ALA A 155 27.52 10.42 -6.52
N TRP A 156 28.60 10.37 -5.72
CA TRP A 156 28.56 9.91 -4.34
C TRP A 156 27.63 10.78 -3.48
N GLN A 157 27.70 12.10 -3.61
CA GLN A 157 26.86 13.05 -2.88
C GLN A 157 25.39 12.98 -3.28
N SER A 158 25.10 12.63 -4.52
CA SER A 158 23.74 12.54 -5.06
C SER A 158 23.03 11.21 -4.73
N LEU A 159 23.79 10.12 -4.50
CA LEU A 159 23.26 8.78 -4.19
C LEU A 159 22.14 8.76 -3.11
N PRO A 160 22.25 9.44 -1.96
CA PRO A 160 21.20 9.44 -0.94
C PRO A 160 19.85 9.93 -1.47
N GLY A 161 19.83 10.87 -2.41
CA GLY A 161 18.59 11.39 -3.01
C GLY A 161 17.87 10.35 -3.86
N TYR A 162 18.62 9.59 -4.66
CA TYR A 162 18.08 8.52 -5.49
C TYR A 162 17.61 7.33 -4.64
N ILE A 163 18.39 6.93 -3.64
CA ILE A 163 18.01 5.89 -2.67
C ILE A 163 16.72 6.29 -1.94
N ALA A 164 16.62 7.53 -1.44
CA ALA A 164 15.41 8.01 -0.78
C ALA A 164 14.20 8.04 -1.72
N THR A 165 14.40 8.25 -3.02
CA THR A 165 13.33 8.18 -4.02
C THR A 165 12.79 6.76 -4.14
N LEU A 166 13.68 5.76 -4.23
CA LEU A 166 13.30 4.36 -4.30
C LEU A 166 12.65 3.85 -3.01
N ASP A 167 13.19 4.21 -1.84
CA ASP A 167 12.60 3.88 -0.54
C ASP A 167 11.18 4.46 -0.40
N ARG A 168 10.93 5.68 -0.87
CA ARG A 168 9.59 6.28 -0.84
C ARG A 168 8.62 5.56 -1.79
N ALA A 169 9.07 5.20 -3.00
CA ALA A 169 8.27 4.41 -3.93
C ALA A 169 7.92 3.04 -3.34
N GLU A 170 8.91 2.33 -2.77
CA GLU A 170 8.70 1.06 -2.06
C GLU A 170 7.72 1.21 -0.89
N ASN A 171 7.82 2.28 -0.10
CA ASN A 171 6.88 2.54 1.00
C ASN A 171 5.43 2.75 0.54
N ILE A 172 5.21 3.34 -0.65
CA ILE A 172 3.88 3.42 -1.24
C ILE A 172 3.39 2.00 -1.58
N LEU A 173 4.20 1.22 -2.29
CA LEU A 173 3.85 -0.13 -2.77
C LEU A 173 3.70 -1.16 -1.63
N ASN A 174 4.38 -0.96 -0.49
CA ASN A 174 4.20 -1.75 0.72
C ASN A 174 2.75 -1.75 1.23
N ASN A 175 1.95 -0.73 0.87
CA ASN A 175 0.52 -0.70 1.21
C ASN A 175 -0.32 -1.72 0.45
N PHE A 176 0.24 -2.36 -0.58
CA PHE A 176 -0.46 -3.34 -1.40
C PHE A 176 -0.15 -4.79 -1.02
N LEU A 177 0.92 -5.06 -0.26
CA LEU A 177 1.32 -6.43 0.08
C LEU A 177 0.34 -7.15 1.02
N PRO A 178 0.39 -8.49 1.13
CA PRO A 178 -0.36 -9.22 2.14
C PRO A 178 -0.08 -8.71 3.55
N GLY A 179 -1.12 -8.59 4.38
CA GLY A 179 -1.01 -8.09 5.76
C GLY A 179 -0.82 -6.57 5.90
N SER A 180 -0.83 -5.82 4.80
CA SER A 180 -0.75 -4.36 4.79
C SER A 180 -2.13 -3.69 4.93
N SER A 181 -2.19 -2.37 4.71
CA SER A 181 -3.44 -1.58 4.84
C SER A 181 -4.43 -1.84 3.71
N PHE A 182 -3.93 -2.04 2.49
CA PHE A 182 -4.73 -2.22 1.29
C PHE A 182 -4.23 -3.43 0.50
N PRO A 183 -4.28 -4.65 1.08
CA PRO A 183 -3.72 -5.82 0.43
C PRO A 183 -4.40 -6.07 -0.91
N LEU A 184 -3.60 -6.13 -1.98
CA LEU A 184 -3.99 -6.42 -3.36
C LEU A 184 -3.47 -7.79 -3.81
N PHE A 185 -2.84 -8.54 -2.91
CA PHE A 185 -2.27 -9.85 -3.19
C PHE A 185 -2.99 -10.87 -2.34
N GLU A 186 -3.04 -12.11 -2.81
CA GLU A 186 -3.52 -13.22 -2.01
C GLU A 186 -2.66 -13.39 -0.76
N SER A 187 -3.26 -13.84 0.34
CA SER A 187 -2.54 -14.10 1.58
C SER A 187 -2.47 -15.62 1.80
N SER A 188 -1.29 -16.13 2.13
CA SER A 188 -1.06 -17.51 2.52
C SER A 188 -0.39 -17.52 3.91
N PRO A 189 -0.66 -18.53 4.77
CA PRO A 189 0.14 -18.74 5.98
C PRO A 189 1.65 -18.86 5.68
N ALA A 190 1.98 -19.26 4.45
CA ALA A 190 3.34 -19.50 3.98
C ALA A 190 4.02 -18.24 3.40
N THR A 191 3.31 -17.12 3.25
CA THR A 191 3.83 -15.92 2.56
C THR A 191 5.00 -15.24 3.30
N GLY A 192 5.21 -15.54 4.58
CA GLY A 192 6.30 -14.95 5.37
C GLY A 192 6.29 -13.41 5.33
N ARG A 193 7.44 -12.77 5.61
CA ARG A 193 7.62 -11.32 5.41
C ARG A 193 8.14 -11.05 4.00
N MET A 194 7.22 -10.97 3.05
CA MET A 194 7.51 -10.51 1.70
C MET A 194 7.76 -9.00 1.69
N SER A 195 8.79 -8.54 0.96
CA SER A 195 9.11 -7.11 0.79
C SER A 195 8.56 -6.56 -0.52
N ALA A 196 8.19 -5.26 -0.56
CA ALA A 196 7.79 -4.64 -1.82
C ALA A 196 8.96 -4.57 -2.79
N PHE A 197 10.20 -4.39 -2.29
CA PHE A 197 11.43 -4.55 -3.08
C PHE A 197 11.40 -5.81 -3.94
N ALA A 198 11.19 -6.98 -3.32
CA ALA A 198 11.23 -8.24 -4.05
C ALA A 198 10.15 -8.33 -5.14
N VAL A 199 8.91 -7.99 -4.82
CA VAL A 199 7.80 -8.24 -5.75
C VAL A 199 7.70 -7.19 -6.85
N PHE A 200 7.96 -5.92 -6.52
CA PHE A 200 7.78 -4.81 -7.44
C PHE A 200 9.05 -4.38 -8.15
N PHE A 201 10.25 -4.72 -7.65
CA PHE A 201 11.50 -4.18 -8.20
C PHE A 201 12.48 -5.24 -8.69
N THR A 202 12.19 -6.54 -8.52
CA THR A 202 13.04 -7.61 -9.06
C THR A 202 12.40 -8.31 -10.24
N ASP A 203 13.23 -8.83 -11.14
CA ASP A 203 12.72 -9.57 -12.28
C ASP A 203 12.13 -10.92 -11.83
N PRO A 204 10.85 -11.20 -12.14
CA PRO A 204 10.22 -12.48 -11.82
C PRO A 204 11.00 -13.70 -12.33
N SER A 205 11.75 -13.57 -13.44
CA SER A 205 12.53 -14.66 -14.03
C SER A 205 13.66 -15.16 -13.14
N LEU A 206 14.05 -14.40 -12.10
CA LEU A 206 15.13 -14.78 -11.20
C LEU A 206 14.72 -15.85 -10.18
N GLY A 207 13.42 -16.08 -9.97
CA GLY A 207 12.93 -17.18 -9.10
C GLY A 207 13.34 -17.07 -7.61
N LYS A 208 13.81 -15.91 -7.17
CA LYS A 208 14.49 -15.70 -5.88
C LYS A 208 13.73 -14.73 -4.96
N LEU A 209 12.40 -14.80 -4.94
CA LEU A 209 11.56 -13.81 -4.24
C LEU A 209 11.89 -13.70 -2.74
N MET A 210 12.09 -14.84 -2.06
CA MET A 210 12.42 -14.84 -0.63
C MET A 210 13.85 -14.34 -0.38
N GLU A 211 14.82 -14.74 -1.21
CA GLU A 211 16.19 -14.23 -1.14
C GLU A 211 16.24 -12.71 -1.36
N ALA A 212 15.52 -12.22 -2.38
CA ALA A 212 15.38 -10.80 -2.65
C ALA A 212 14.70 -10.05 -1.49
N SER A 213 13.71 -10.68 -0.83
CA SER A 213 13.07 -10.11 0.34
C SER A 213 14.03 -10.00 1.51
N GLN A 214 14.85 -11.04 1.77
CA GLN A 214 15.88 -10.99 2.81
C GLN A 214 16.96 -9.95 2.49
N PHE A 215 17.40 -9.90 1.24
CA PHE A 215 18.39 -8.93 0.74
C PHE A 215 17.97 -7.48 1.04
N SER A 216 16.70 -7.14 0.78
CA SER A 216 16.15 -5.80 1.00
C SER A 216 16.19 -5.30 2.45
N HIS A 217 16.37 -6.19 3.44
CA HIS A 217 16.42 -5.84 4.86
C HIS A 217 17.86 -5.65 5.37
N THR A 218 18.87 -6.01 4.58
CA THR A 218 20.27 -5.85 4.96
C THR A 218 20.77 -4.44 4.67
N GLY A 219 21.61 -3.87 5.54
CA GLY A 219 22.39 -2.66 5.23
C GLY A 219 21.66 -1.32 5.14
N ARG A 220 20.34 -1.23 5.37
CA ARG A 220 19.58 0.04 5.25
C ARG A 220 20.04 1.17 6.19
N ASN A 221 20.71 0.85 7.29
CA ASN A 221 21.23 1.84 8.26
C ASN A 221 22.76 2.00 8.21
N GLY A 222 23.42 1.42 7.20
CA GLY A 222 24.88 1.37 7.08
C GLY A 222 25.45 2.40 6.09
N ASP A 223 26.60 2.07 5.51
CA ASP A 223 27.19 2.84 4.41
C ASP A 223 26.21 2.92 3.22
N ARG A 224 26.30 3.97 2.40
CA ARG A 224 25.50 4.10 1.17
C ARG A 224 25.71 2.89 0.25
N ARG A 225 26.92 2.31 0.27
CA ARG A 225 27.29 1.10 -0.47
C ARG A 225 26.69 -0.17 0.10
N ASP A 226 26.29 -0.17 1.37
CA ASP A 226 25.62 -1.31 2.00
C ASP A 226 24.12 -1.35 1.66
N ASN A 227 23.56 -0.27 1.11
CA ASN A 227 22.15 -0.16 0.81
C ASN A 227 21.71 -1.14 -0.32
N PRO A 228 20.59 -1.87 -0.17
CA PRO A 228 20.11 -2.82 -1.17
C PRO A 228 19.94 -2.23 -2.58
N TRP A 229 19.47 -0.98 -2.68
CA TRP A 229 19.29 -0.30 -3.96
C TRP A 229 20.63 -0.08 -4.68
N TYR A 230 21.70 0.15 -3.92
CA TYR A 230 23.05 0.24 -4.46
C TYR A 230 23.64 -1.15 -4.74
N ARG A 231 23.45 -2.14 -3.87
CA ARG A 231 24.08 -3.46 -4.02
C ARG A 231 23.46 -4.36 -5.08
N VAL A 232 22.26 -4.05 -5.56
CA VAL A 232 21.60 -4.88 -6.56
C VAL A 232 22.44 -4.95 -7.85
N MET A 233 22.85 -6.15 -8.25
CA MET A 233 23.71 -6.35 -9.43
C MET A 233 22.90 -6.55 -10.72
N THR A 234 21.59 -6.73 -10.61
CA THR A 234 20.67 -6.93 -11.74
C THR A 234 19.92 -5.64 -12.06
N SER A 235 19.47 -5.52 -13.31
CA SER A 235 18.52 -4.49 -13.72
C SER A 235 17.25 -4.58 -12.87
N ILE A 236 17.01 -3.58 -12.03
CA ILE A 236 15.74 -3.39 -11.34
C ILE A 236 14.77 -2.73 -12.32
N LYS A 237 13.55 -3.28 -12.39
CA LYS A 237 12.43 -2.69 -13.12
C LYS A 237 11.24 -2.59 -12.18
N LEU A 238 10.44 -1.53 -12.31
CA LEU A 238 9.18 -1.44 -11.60
C LEU A 238 8.14 -2.35 -12.29
N ASN A 239 7.79 -3.47 -11.69
CA ASN A 239 6.77 -4.38 -12.19
C ASN A 239 5.38 -3.72 -12.10
N THR A 240 4.52 -4.00 -13.07
CA THR A 240 3.07 -3.75 -12.99
C THR A 240 2.45 -4.55 -11.84
N LEU A 241 1.22 -4.20 -11.43
CA LEU A 241 0.53 -4.98 -10.40
C LEU A 241 0.30 -6.43 -10.84
N ALA A 242 -0.02 -6.64 -12.12
CA ALA A 242 -0.23 -7.97 -12.69
C ALA A 242 1.04 -8.84 -12.67
N GLU A 243 2.18 -8.29 -13.08
CA GLU A 243 3.48 -8.99 -13.01
C GLU A 243 3.87 -9.31 -11.57
N ALA A 244 3.70 -8.34 -10.67
CA ALA A 244 3.96 -8.52 -9.25
C ALA A 244 3.07 -9.63 -8.65
N ARG A 245 1.76 -9.62 -8.96
CA ARG A 245 0.80 -10.65 -8.53
C ARG A 245 1.16 -12.02 -9.05
N GLU A 246 1.52 -12.13 -10.33
CA GLU A 246 1.94 -13.40 -10.93
C GLU A 246 3.22 -13.91 -10.28
N TYR A 247 4.19 -13.03 -10.00
CA TYR A 247 5.43 -13.43 -9.35
C TYR A 247 5.17 -13.97 -7.94
N HIS A 248 4.32 -13.29 -7.17
CA HIS A 248 3.89 -13.74 -5.86
C HIS A 248 3.11 -15.07 -5.93
N ARG A 249 2.19 -15.24 -6.88
CA ARG A 249 1.45 -16.48 -7.10
C ARG A 249 2.39 -17.65 -7.43
N ALA A 250 3.36 -17.45 -8.32
CA ALA A 250 4.35 -18.46 -8.67
C ALA A 250 5.19 -18.89 -7.46
N TYR A 251 5.57 -17.94 -6.61
CA TYR A 251 6.22 -18.24 -5.34
C TYR A 251 5.33 -19.09 -4.41
N LEU A 252 4.05 -18.70 -4.24
CA LEU A 252 3.11 -19.47 -3.43
C LEU A 252 2.85 -20.87 -3.98
N GLU A 253 2.83 -21.04 -5.30
CA GLU A 253 2.70 -22.35 -5.94
C GLU A 253 3.89 -23.25 -5.55
N GLN A 254 5.12 -22.76 -5.71
CA GLN A 254 6.34 -23.50 -5.38
C GLN A 254 6.46 -23.81 -3.88
N ASP A 255 6.15 -22.85 -3.03
CA ASP A 255 6.23 -23.02 -1.57
C ASP A 255 5.15 -23.99 -1.06
N TYR A 256 3.92 -23.92 -1.60
CA TYR A 256 2.86 -24.87 -1.27
C TYR A 256 3.24 -26.31 -1.62
N GLU A 257 3.88 -26.53 -2.77
CA GLU A 257 4.39 -27.84 -3.17
C GLU A 257 5.45 -28.33 -2.18
N THR A 258 6.37 -27.46 -1.75
CA THR A 258 7.43 -27.79 -0.80
C THR A 258 6.88 -28.13 0.59
N VAL A 259 5.96 -27.32 1.12
CA VAL A 259 5.40 -27.48 2.49
C VAL A 259 4.47 -28.68 2.58
N ASN A 260 3.56 -28.89 1.62
CA ASN A 260 2.61 -30.01 1.70
C ASN A 260 3.22 -31.38 1.39
N GLN A 261 4.34 -31.45 0.66
CA GLN A 261 5.08 -32.72 0.50
C GLN A 261 5.75 -33.20 1.78
N THR A 262 5.95 -32.31 2.77
CA THR A 262 6.85 -32.60 3.90
C THR A 262 6.11 -33.10 5.16
N PHE A 263 4.83 -32.79 5.39
CA PHE A 263 4.22 -32.98 6.72
C PHE A 263 2.70 -33.23 6.75
N ARG A 264 2.21 -34.35 6.19
CA ARG A 264 0.84 -34.83 6.52
C ARG A 264 0.74 -36.35 6.57
N GLY A 265 0.36 -36.85 7.74
CA GLY A 265 -0.04 -38.24 7.91
C GLY A 265 -0.83 -38.43 9.20
N THR A 266 -1.83 -39.30 9.14
CA THR A 266 -2.64 -39.68 10.30
C THR A 266 -1.95 -40.85 10.99
N VAL A 267 -1.72 -40.74 12.29
CA VAL A 267 -1.23 -41.87 13.11
C VAL A 267 -2.39 -42.85 13.30
N THR A 268 -2.24 -44.07 12.79
CA THR A 268 -3.22 -45.13 12.96
C THR A 268 -3.16 -45.70 14.38
N GLU A 269 -4.22 -46.41 14.78
CA GLU A 269 -4.30 -47.07 16.10
C GLU A 269 -3.13 -48.04 16.35
N ASP A 270 -2.52 -48.59 15.29
CA ASP A 270 -1.37 -49.49 15.33
C ASP A 270 0.01 -48.76 15.28
N HIS A 271 0.03 -47.44 15.49
CA HIS A 271 1.24 -46.59 15.39
C HIS A 271 1.88 -46.51 14.00
N GLY A 272 1.13 -46.83 12.93
CA GLY A 272 1.54 -46.55 11.56
C GLY A 272 1.26 -45.09 11.17
N ILE A 273 2.04 -44.52 10.26
CA ILE A 273 1.73 -43.21 9.66
C ILE A 273 1.12 -43.47 8.28
N VAL A 274 -0.16 -43.15 8.10
CA VAL A 274 -0.79 -43.11 6.78
C VAL A 274 -0.63 -41.70 6.24
N GLN A 275 0.10 -41.52 5.15
CA GLN A 275 0.19 -40.22 4.48
C GLN A 275 -1.18 -39.83 3.92
N ASP A 276 -1.59 -38.59 4.21
CA ASP A 276 -2.80 -38.04 3.62
C ASP A 276 -2.57 -37.81 2.11
N PRO A 277 -3.60 -37.96 1.26
CA PRO A 277 -3.47 -37.63 -0.16
C PRO A 277 -3.09 -36.15 -0.33
N PRO A 278 -2.20 -35.82 -1.28
CA PRO A 278 -1.79 -34.44 -1.51
C PRO A 278 -3.00 -33.59 -1.90
N MET A 279 -3.23 -32.49 -1.18
CA MET A 279 -4.28 -31.54 -1.55
C MET A 279 -3.91 -30.82 -2.86
N PRO A 280 -4.88 -30.54 -3.74
CA PRO A 280 -4.64 -29.75 -4.94
C PRO A 280 -4.04 -28.39 -4.58
N ASN A 281 -3.00 -27.98 -5.31
CA ASN A 281 -2.38 -26.68 -5.12
C ASN A 281 -3.35 -25.56 -5.54
N PRO A 282 -3.85 -24.72 -4.62
CA PRO A 282 -4.84 -23.70 -4.93
C PRO A 282 -4.26 -22.56 -5.78
N TYR A 283 -2.93 -22.46 -5.87
CA TYR A 283 -2.23 -21.41 -6.62
C TYR A 283 -1.83 -21.84 -8.04
N ARG A 284 -1.95 -23.14 -8.36
CA ARG A 284 -1.65 -23.67 -9.68
C ARG A 284 -2.66 -23.15 -10.69
N LYS A 285 -2.17 -22.68 -11.84
CA LYS A 285 -3.05 -22.29 -12.96
C LYS A 285 -3.77 -23.52 -13.50
N PRO A 286 -5.08 -23.45 -13.78
CA PRO A 286 -5.76 -24.55 -14.47
C PRO A 286 -5.08 -24.76 -15.82
N GLU A 287 -4.75 -26.02 -16.16
CA GLU A 287 -4.23 -26.36 -17.48
C GLU A 287 -5.26 -25.91 -18.54
N PRO A 288 -4.83 -25.27 -19.63
CA PRO A 288 -5.73 -24.99 -20.73
C PRO A 288 -6.28 -26.33 -21.23
N ALA A 289 -7.60 -26.43 -21.32
CA ALA A 289 -8.25 -27.63 -21.84
C ALA A 289 -7.63 -27.95 -23.21
N GLU A 290 -7.06 -29.14 -23.35
CA GLU A 290 -6.54 -29.62 -24.63
C GLU A 290 -7.67 -29.52 -25.66
N SER A 291 -7.45 -28.69 -26.68
CA SER A 291 -8.37 -28.44 -27.79
C SER A 291 -8.18 -29.47 -28.90
#